data_AF-E2AIG8-F1
#
_entry.id   AF-E2AIG8-F1
#
_cell.length_a   1.000
_cell.length_b   1.000
_cell.length_c   1.000
_cell.angle_alpha   90.00
_cell.angle_beta   90.00
_cell.angle_gamma   90.00
#
_symmetry.space_group_name_H-M   'P 1'
#
loop_
_entity.id
_entity.type
_entity.pdbx_description
1 polymer ?
#
loop_
_entity_poly.entity_id
_entity_poly.type
_entity_poly.pdbx_seq_one_letter_code
_entity_poly.pdbx_strand_id
1 'polypeptide(L)'
;MEALYILLHIGDQEALKRALMLPSNLKNSPAIQLATKISLAWYIRNYVRVCYLVQQLPPILACAFFCNLQNFRRSVLQIMSFGYNSKVLTFPGLKLQKLLFYKDISGVQADCNLFGLTFINENILFQKSQFKEEILQANPEMYYTSAMMHKFIPKILLECTSNE
;
A
#
# COMPACT_ATOMS: atom_id res chain seq x y z
N MET A 1 8.72 18.37 -1.30
CA MET A 1 9.35 17.57 -0.23
C MET A 1 8.35 16.99 0.77
N GLU A 2 7.44 17.79 1.36
CA GLU A 2 6.48 17.27 2.37
C GLU A 2 5.63 16.07 1.90
N ALA A 3 5.13 16.06 0.67
CA ALA A 3 4.35 14.92 0.14
C ALA A 3 5.16 13.60 0.12
N LEU A 4 6.47 13.66 -0.16
CA LEU A 4 7.34 12.48 -0.11
C LEU A 4 7.50 11.99 1.33
N TYR A 5 7.76 12.91 2.26
CA TYR A 5 7.88 12.58 3.68
C TYR A 5 6.63 11.87 4.20
N ILE A 6 5.44 12.40 3.88
CA ILE A 6 4.15 11.80 4.29
C ILE A 6 4.01 10.35 3.78
N LEU A 7 4.41 10.08 2.53
CA LEU A 7 4.26 8.77 1.90
C LEU A 7 5.35 7.77 2.32
N LEU A 8 6.58 8.24 2.55
CA LEU A 8 7.67 7.42 3.07
C LEU A 8 7.39 6.95 4.51
N HIS A 9 6.78 7.81 5.32
CA HIS A 9 6.41 7.52 6.71
C HIS A 9 4.92 7.21 6.87
N ILE A 10 4.29 6.60 5.86
CA ILE A 10 2.87 6.28 5.93
C ILE A 10 2.57 5.28 7.06
N GLY A 11 1.49 5.53 7.80
CA GLY A 11 1.13 4.74 8.98
C GLY A 11 1.79 5.21 10.28
N ASP A 12 2.78 6.12 10.21
CA ASP A 12 3.32 6.80 11.38
C ASP A 12 2.37 7.92 11.83
N GLN A 13 2.04 7.94 13.13
CA GLN A 13 1.08 8.89 13.70
C GLN A 13 1.60 10.32 13.70
N GLU A 14 2.90 10.50 13.95
CA GLU A 14 3.53 11.82 13.98
C GLU A 14 3.68 12.39 12.56
N ALA A 15 3.95 11.55 11.56
CA ALA A 15 3.96 11.97 10.16
C ALA A 15 2.56 12.44 9.70
N LEU A 16 1.49 11.73 10.07
CA LEU A 16 0.12 12.17 9.78
C LEU A 16 -0.22 13.47 10.52
N LYS A 17 0.10 13.55 11.82
CA LYS A 17 -0.12 14.76 12.61
C LYS A 17 0.61 15.97 12.01
N ARG A 18 1.87 15.81 11.61
CA ARG A 18 2.64 16.85 10.91
C ARG A 18 1.91 17.30 9.64
N ALA A 19 1.46 16.36 8.81
CA ALA A 19 0.72 16.67 7.58
C ALA A 19 -0.54 17.52 7.86
N LEU A 20 -1.30 17.14 8.90
CA LEU A 20 -2.49 17.85 9.35
C LEU A 20 -2.19 19.20 10.02
N MET A 21 -0.95 19.46 10.45
CA MET A 21 -0.52 20.72 11.06
C MET A 21 0.19 21.66 10.08
N LEU A 22 0.42 21.25 8.82
CA LEU A 22 1.08 22.09 7.82
C LEU A 22 0.35 23.46 7.65
N PRO A 23 1.10 24.55 7.38
CA PRO A 23 0.51 25.84 7.04
C PRO A 23 -0.39 25.76 5.79
N SER A 24 -1.42 26.62 5.71
CA SER A 24 -2.45 26.56 4.67
C SER A 24 -1.91 26.67 3.24
N ASN A 25 -0.86 27.48 3.03
CA ASN A 25 -0.18 27.61 1.74
C ASN A 25 0.39 26.27 1.24
N LEU A 26 0.92 25.44 2.15
CA LEU A 26 1.43 24.11 1.81
C LEU A 26 0.29 23.08 1.69
N LYS A 27 -0.68 23.11 2.61
CA LYS A 27 -1.84 22.19 2.59
C LYS A 27 -2.68 22.32 1.32
N ASN A 28 -2.66 23.47 0.65
CA ASN A 28 -3.40 23.67 -0.59
C ASN A 28 -2.72 23.05 -1.81
N SER A 29 -1.47 22.58 -1.69
CA SER A 29 -0.79 21.85 -2.75
C SER A 29 -1.51 20.52 -3.04
N PRO A 30 -1.91 20.23 -4.30
CA PRO A 30 -2.61 18.99 -4.66
C PRO A 30 -1.85 17.71 -4.25
N ALA A 31 -0.52 17.72 -4.39
CA ALA A 31 0.34 16.59 -4.01
C ALA A 31 0.29 16.33 -2.49
N ILE A 32 0.35 17.39 -1.68
CA ILE A 32 0.28 17.28 -0.21
C ILE A 32 -1.12 16.82 0.22
N GLN A 33 -2.18 17.34 -0.40
CA GLN A 33 -3.55 16.90 -0.12
C GLN A 33 -3.75 15.42 -0.43
N LEU A 34 -3.26 14.95 -1.59
CA LEU A 34 -3.38 13.56 -1.98
C LEU A 34 -2.59 12.65 -1.03
N ALA A 35 -1.33 12.99 -0.73
CA ALA A 35 -0.51 12.24 0.22
C ALA A 35 -1.15 12.19 1.62
N THR A 36 -1.71 13.30 2.11
CA THR A 36 -2.41 13.36 3.40
C THR A 36 -3.67 12.50 3.40
N LYS A 37 -4.46 12.52 2.31
CA LYS A 37 -5.66 11.66 2.17
C LYS A 37 -5.30 10.17 2.17
N ILE A 38 -4.19 9.79 1.52
CA ILE A 38 -3.68 8.41 1.54
C ILE A 38 -3.24 8.03 2.95
N SER A 39 -2.45 8.87 3.62
CA SER A 39 -1.98 8.62 4.99
C SER A 39 -3.15 8.49 5.98
N LEU A 40 -4.15 9.37 5.89
CA LEU A 40 -5.36 9.28 6.70
C LEU A 40 -6.14 7.99 6.41
N ALA A 41 -6.33 7.63 5.13
CA ALA A 41 -7.03 6.40 4.74
C ALA A 41 -6.32 5.15 5.28
N TRP A 42 -4.98 5.16 5.28
CA TRP A 42 -4.18 4.10 5.89
C TRP A 42 -4.38 4.05 7.41
N TYR A 43 -4.31 5.19 8.09
CA TYR A 43 -4.48 5.29 9.54
C TYR A 43 -5.83 4.72 10.02
N ILE A 44 -6.91 5.03 9.29
CA ILE A 44 -8.24 4.48 9.57
C ILE A 44 -8.47 3.08 9.00
N ARG A 45 -7.42 2.43 8.48
CA ARG A 45 -7.44 1.05 7.94
C ARG A 45 -8.37 0.87 6.72
N ASN A 46 -8.66 1.93 5.96
CA ASN A 46 -9.43 1.88 4.72
C ASN A 46 -8.51 1.65 3.52
N TYR A 47 -8.01 0.42 3.36
CA TYR A 47 -7.04 0.10 2.32
C TYR A 47 -7.60 0.06 0.90
N VAL A 48 -8.91 -0.14 0.74
CA VAL A 48 -9.57 0.02 -0.57
C VAL A 48 -9.44 1.46 -1.03
N ARG A 49 -9.66 2.43 -0.12
CA ARG A 49 -9.46 3.85 -0.41
C ARG A 49 -7.99 4.19 -0.66
N VAL A 50 -7.05 3.61 0.09
CA VAL A 50 -5.61 3.74 -0.18
C VAL A 50 -5.29 3.28 -1.61
N CYS A 51 -5.75 2.09 -2.00
CA CYS A 51 -5.49 1.54 -3.33
C CYS A 51 -6.00 2.46 -4.44
N TYR A 52 -7.21 3.00 -4.29
CA TYR A 52 -7.81 3.93 -5.24
C TYR A 52 -7.04 5.26 -5.34
N LEU A 53 -6.57 5.82 -4.22
CA LEU A 53 -5.88 7.10 -4.20
C LEU A 53 -4.42 7.00 -4.68
N VAL A 54 -3.74 5.89 -4.39
CA VAL A 54 -2.35 5.65 -4.82
C VAL A 54 -2.21 5.64 -6.34
N GLN A 55 -3.24 5.18 -7.06
CA GLN A 55 -3.26 5.20 -8.53
C GLN A 55 -3.26 6.61 -9.13
N GLN A 56 -3.55 7.64 -8.33
CA GLN A 56 -3.55 9.05 -8.75
C GLN A 56 -2.20 9.74 -8.49
N LEU A 57 -1.25 9.06 -7.85
CA LEU A 57 0.05 9.65 -7.53
C LEU A 57 0.92 9.80 -8.79
N PRO A 58 1.67 10.91 -8.92
CA PRO A 58 2.74 10.99 -9.90
C PRO A 58 3.83 9.97 -9.56
N PRO A 59 4.65 9.55 -10.56
CA PRO A 59 5.53 8.39 -10.42
C PRO A 59 6.46 8.43 -9.19
N ILE A 60 7.07 9.59 -8.90
CA ILE A 60 8.00 9.71 -7.75
C ILE A 60 7.30 9.54 -6.40
N LEU A 61 6.08 10.06 -6.25
CA LEU A 61 5.29 9.90 -5.05
C LEU A 61 4.75 8.47 -4.93
N ALA A 62 4.39 7.84 -6.04
CA ALA A 62 4.00 6.44 -6.05
C ALA A 62 5.16 5.55 -5.58
N CYS A 63 6.39 5.79 -6.06
CA CYS A 63 7.59 5.09 -5.57
C CYS A 63 7.74 5.22 -4.05
N ALA A 64 7.58 6.43 -3.50
CA ALA A 64 7.64 6.65 -2.04
C ALA A 64 6.60 5.84 -1.26
N PHE A 65 5.37 5.72 -1.78
CA PHE A 65 4.35 4.84 -1.18
C PHE A 65 4.78 3.37 -1.24
N PHE A 66 5.26 2.89 -2.40
CA PHE A 66 5.61 1.49 -2.60
C PHE A 66 6.85 1.03 -1.81
N CYS A 67 7.63 1.93 -1.23
CA CYS A 67 8.62 1.60 -0.20
C CYS A 67 8.00 0.90 1.01
N ASN A 68 6.71 1.16 1.29
CA ASN A 68 5.96 0.58 2.40
C ASN A 68 5.12 -0.65 2.01
N LEU A 69 5.32 -1.21 0.82
CA LEU A 69 4.44 -2.23 0.24
C LEU A 69 4.38 -3.52 1.09
N GLN A 70 5.49 -3.94 1.69
CA GLN A 70 5.51 -5.13 2.54
C GLN A 70 4.63 -4.94 3.79
N ASN A 71 4.73 -3.77 4.44
CA ASN A 71 3.91 -3.40 5.58
C ASN A 71 2.43 -3.24 5.19
N PHE A 72 2.16 -2.68 4.01
CA PHE A 72 0.81 -2.57 3.46
C PHE A 72 0.16 -3.94 3.31
N ARG A 73 0.85 -4.86 2.62
CA ARG A 73 0.37 -6.23 2.36
C ARG A 73 0.07 -6.97 3.64
N ARG A 74 1.01 -6.96 4.60
CA ARG A 74 0.78 -7.53 5.93
C ARG A 74 -0.46 -6.94 6.58
N SER A 75 -0.57 -5.61 6.63
CA SER A 75 -1.66 -4.95 7.38
C SER A 75 -3.03 -5.26 6.79
N VAL A 76 -3.13 -5.29 5.46
CA VAL A 76 -4.36 -5.69 4.76
C VAL A 76 -4.71 -7.15 5.05
N LEU A 77 -3.76 -8.07 4.88
CA LEU A 77 -3.98 -9.50 5.15
C LEU A 77 -4.37 -9.75 6.60
N GLN A 78 -3.73 -9.05 7.54
CA GLN A 78 -4.10 -9.08 8.95
C GLN A 78 -5.56 -8.66 9.11
N ILE A 79 -5.94 -7.43 8.74
CA ILE A 79 -7.31 -6.94 8.92
C ILE A 79 -8.35 -7.81 8.22
N MET A 80 -8.06 -8.33 7.03
CA MET A 80 -8.94 -9.26 6.34
C MET A 80 -9.08 -10.60 7.07
N SER A 81 -8.03 -11.09 7.74
CA SER A 81 -8.10 -12.29 8.59
C SER A 81 -9.08 -12.14 9.74
N PHE A 82 -9.27 -10.91 10.26
CA PHE A 82 -10.29 -10.62 11.27
C PHE A 82 -11.67 -10.41 10.63
N GLY A 83 -11.76 -9.62 9.55
CA GLY A 83 -13.04 -9.23 8.94
C GLY A 83 -13.73 -10.30 8.10
N TYR A 84 -12.96 -11.19 7.47
CA TYR A 84 -13.45 -12.31 6.65
C TYR A 84 -13.24 -13.67 7.32
N ASN A 85 -13.02 -13.68 8.65
CA ASN A 85 -12.78 -14.90 9.42
C ASN A 85 -13.89 -15.93 9.21
N SER A 86 -13.59 -17.04 8.54
CA SER A 86 -14.53 -18.11 8.25
C SER A 86 -13.83 -19.47 8.17
N LYS A 87 -14.57 -20.54 8.49
CA LYS A 87 -14.07 -21.92 8.31
C LYS A 87 -14.43 -22.51 6.94
N VAL A 88 -15.28 -21.85 6.18
CA VAL A 88 -15.87 -22.40 4.95
C VAL A 88 -15.80 -21.42 3.79
N LEU A 89 -16.09 -20.14 4.04
CA LEU A 89 -16.14 -19.12 2.99
C LEU A 89 -14.74 -18.65 2.62
N THR A 90 -14.50 -18.52 1.32
CA THR A 90 -13.24 -18.02 0.79
C THR A 90 -13.42 -16.63 0.19
N PHE A 91 -12.33 -15.86 0.18
CA PHE A 91 -12.25 -14.57 -0.49
C PHE A 91 -11.56 -14.73 -1.86
N PRO A 92 -12.07 -14.08 -2.94
CA PRO A 92 -11.48 -14.18 -4.26
C PRO A 92 -10.04 -13.66 -4.33
N GLY A 93 -9.07 -14.53 -4.64
CA GLY A 93 -7.66 -14.17 -4.66
C GLY A 93 -7.31 -13.17 -5.74
N LEU A 94 -7.97 -13.21 -6.91
CA LEU A 94 -7.78 -12.20 -7.95
C LEU A 94 -8.21 -10.78 -7.51
N LYS A 95 -9.22 -10.67 -6.63
CA LYS A 95 -9.58 -9.37 -6.04
C LYS A 95 -8.50 -8.91 -5.05
N LEU A 96 -7.97 -9.84 -4.27
CA LEU A 96 -6.91 -9.57 -3.30
C LEU A 96 -5.60 -9.20 -3.99
N GLN A 97 -5.25 -9.87 -5.09
CA GLN A 97 -4.09 -9.59 -5.93
C GLN A 97 -4.06 -8.12 -6.35
N LYS A 98 -5.20 -7.61 -6.87
CA LYS A 98 -5.36 -6.21 -7.27
C LYS A 98 -5.25 -5.26 -6.09
N LEU A 99 -5.91 -5.57 -4.97
CA LEU A 99 -5.88 -4.75 -3.77
C LEU A 99 -4.47 -4.62 -3.18
N LEU A 100 -3.68 -5.69 -3.26
CA LEU A 100 -2.34 -5.82 -2.69
C LEU A 100 -1.20 -5.53 -3.66
N PHE A 101 -1.53 -5.10 -4.89
CA PHE A 101 -0.56 -4.73 -5.90
C PHE A 101 0.42 -5.87 -6.24
N TYR A 102 -0.05 -7.12 -6.30
CA TYR A 102 0.77 -8.21 -6.85
C TYR A 102 0.66 -8.26 -8.37
N LYS A 103 1.78 -8.60 -9.01
CA LYS A 103 1.79 -8.86 -10.47
C LYS A 103 1.08 -10.15 -10.81
N ASP A 104 1.27 -11.16 -9.98
CA ASP A 104 0.78 -12.51 -10.20
C ASP A 104 0.14 -13.10 -8.93
N ILE A 105 -0.76 -14.06 -9.13
CA ILE A 105 -1.46 -14.73 -8.04
C ILE A 105 -0.52 -15.54 -7.14
N SER A 106 0.60 -16.03 -7.66
CA SER A 106 1.64 -16.72 -6.88
C SER A 106 2.21 -15.87 -5.74
N GLY A 107 2.29 -14.54 -5.92
CA GLY A 107 2.71 -13.61 -4.86
C GLY A 107 1.71 -13.57 -3.70
N VAL A 108 0.41 -13.60 -4.02
CA VAL A 108 -0.66 -13.70 -3.00
C VAL A 108 -0.53 -15.02 -2.26
N GLN A 109 -0.33 -16.13 -2.97
CA GLN A 109 -0.14 -17.45 -2.36
C GLN A 109 1.09 -17.49 -1.44
N ALA A 110 2.22 -16.93 -1.88
CA ALA A 110 3.45 -16.87 -1.10
C ALA A 110 3.24 -16.14 0.23
N ASP A 111 2.57 -14.98 0.20
CA ASP A 111 2.29 -14.22 1.42
C ASP A 111 1.19 -14.87 2.28
N CYS A 112 0.19 -15.51 1.68
CA CYS A 112 -0.77 -16.31 2.45
C CYS A 112 -0.04 -17.41 3.24
N ASN A 113 0.83 -18.19 2.59
CA ASN A 113 1.60 -19.24 3.24
C ASN A 113 2.53 -18.69 4.33
N LEU A 114 3.19 -17.56 4.06
CA LEU A 114 4.06 -16.86 5.02
C LEU A 114 3.29 -16.51 6.30
N PHE A 115 2.09 -15.94 6.17
CA PHE A 115 1.25 -15.55 7.31
C PHE A 115 0.37 -16.67 7.87
N GLY A 116 0.51 -17.91 7.40
CA GLY A 116 -0.27 -19.06 7.89
C GLY A 116 -1.71 -19.13 7.37
N LEU A 117 -2.05 -18.35 6.34
CA LEU A 117 -3.36 -18.37 5.70
C LEU A 117 -3.46 -19.47 4.65
N THR A 118 -4.64 -20.06 4.56
CA THR A 118 -4.90 -21.16 3.64
C THR A 118 -5.30 -20.64 2.25
N PHE A 119 -4.55 -21.04 1.23
CA PHE A 119 -4.78 -20.68 -0.17
C PHE A 119 -5.25 -21.90 -0.97
N ILE A 120 -6.47 -21.86 -1.51
CA ILE A 120 -7.11 -23.00 -2.20
C ILE A 120 -7.84 -22.48 -3.44
N ASN A 121 -7.57 -23.09 -4.61
CA ASN A 121 -8.23 -22.78 -5.88
C ASN A 121 -8.25 -21.27 -6.18
N GLU A 122 -7.10 -20.61 -6.06
CA GLU A 122 -6.95 -19.15 -6.22
C GLU A 122 -7.79 -18.29 -5.28
N ASN A 123 -8.29 -18.86 -4.20
CA ASN A 123 -9.04 -18.16 -3.16
C ASN A 123 -8.36 -18.32 -1.80
N ILE A 124 -8.70 -17.42 -0.87
CA ILE A 124 -8.11 -17.38 0.46
C ILE A 124 -9.17 -17.73 1.48
N LEU A 125 -8.90 -18.73 2.30
CA LEU A 125 -9.68 -19.00 3.51
C LEU A 125 -9.05 -18.22 4.66
N PHE A 126 -9.71 -17.15 5.08
CA PHE A 126 -9.24 -16.32 6.17
C PHE A 126 -9.63 -16.92 7.52
N GLN A 127 -8.63 -17.26 8.33
CA GLN A 127 -8.81 -17.74 9.70
C GLN A 127 -7.93 -16.95 10.65
N LYS A 128 -8.56 -16.10 11.48
CA LYS A 128 -7.87 -15.24 12.45
C LYS A 128 -6.88 -16.02 13.33
N SER A 129 -7.25 -17.22 13.77
CA SER A 129 -6.43 -18.05 14.66
C SER A 129 -5.16 -18.61 14.02
N GLN A 130 -5.08 -18.60 12.69
CA GLN A 130 -3.93 -19.10 11.94
C GLN A 130 -2.98 -17.99 11.52
N PHE A 131 -3.40 -16.72 11.63
CA PHE A 131 -2.58 -15.61 11.20
C PHE A 131 -1.36 -15.47 12.12
N LYS A 132 -0.17 -15.61 11.53
CA LYS A 132 1.13 -15.52 12.23
C LYS A 132 1.50 -14.06 12.49
N GLU A 133 1.10 -13.56 13.66
CA GLU A 133 1.34 -12.17 14.06
C GLU A 133 2.83 -11.83 14.22
N GLU A 134 3.66 -12.83 14.52
CA GLU A 134 5.11 -12.71 14.70
C GLU A 134 5.85 -12.33 13.41
N ILE A 135 5.26 -12.58 12.24
CA ILE A 135 5.84 -12.17 10.96
C ILE A 135 5.50 -10.71 10.73
N LEU A 136 6.53 -9.86 10.67
CA LEU A 136 6.37 -8.40 10.63
C LEU A 136 6.27 -7.80 9.23
N GLN A 137 6.69 -8.54 8.20
CA GLN A 137 6.74 -8.06 6.82
C GLN A 137 6.33 -9.15 5.83
N ALA A 138 5.67 -8.73 4.75
CA ALA A 138 5.36 -9.59 3.62
C ALA A 138 6.60 -9.81 2.75
N ASN A 139 6.54 -10.73 1.78
CA ASN A 139 7.64 -10.99 0.87
C ASN A 139 8.01 -9.74 0.05
N PRO A 140 9.31 -9.47 -0.15
CA PRO A 140 9.76 -8.36 -0.97
C PRO A 140 9.41 -8.64 -2.44
N GLU A 141 8.62 -7.76 -3.03
CA GLU A 141 8.38 -7.76 -4.47
C GLU A 141 8.34 -6.31 -4.95
N MET A 142 9.06 -6.02 -6.04
CA MET A 142 8.97 -4.72 -6.67
C MET A 142 7.66 -4.62 -7.44
N TYR A 143 6.82 -3.64 -7.09
CA TYR A 143 5.60 -3.34 -7.86
C TYR A 143 5.92 -2.91 -9.29
N TYR A 144 6.88 -2.01 -9.45
CA TYR A 144 7.31 -1.54 -10.75
C TYR A 144 8.43 -2.42 -11.32
N THR A 145 8.34 -2.73 -12.62
CA THR A 145 9.43 -3.42 -13.34
C THR A 145 10.54 -2.43 -13.69
N SER A 146 11.76 -2.94 -13.92
CA SER A 146 12.88 -2.12 -14.42
C SER A 146 12.49 -1.35 -15.70
N ALA A 147 11.80 -2.00 -16.64
CA ALA A 147 11.31 -1.34 -17.86
C ALA A 147 10.34 -0.18 -17.57
N MET A 148 9.41 -0.37 -16.61
CA MET A 148 8.49 0.70 -16.23
C MET A 148 9.22 1.84 -15.51
N MET A 149 10.21 1.53 -14.68
CA MET A 149 11.08 2.52 -14.05
C MET A 149 11.85 3.36 -15.09
N HIS A 150 12.46 2.73 -16.10
CA HIS A 150 13.15 3.43 -17.19
C HIS A 150 12.25 4.41 -17.93
N LYS A 151 10.96 4.09 -18.09
CA LYS A 151 9.97 5.00 -18.69
C LYS A 151 9.64 6.19 -17.77
N PHE A 152 9.68 6.00 -16.46
CA PHE A 152 9.38 7.05 -15.50
C PHE A 152 10.56 7.96 -15.19
N ILE A 153 11.81 7.48 -15.28
CA ILE A 153 13.00 8.27 -14.94
C ILE A 153 13.02 9.64 -15.64
N PRO A 154 12.83 9.76 -16.96
CA PRO A 154 12.83 11.07 -17.61
C PRO A 154 11.74 12.00 -17.06
N LYS A 155 10.54 11.46 -16.82
CA LYS A 155 9.42 12.23 -16.26
C LYS A 155 9.70 12.70 -14.83
N ILE A 156 10.27 11.82 -14.01
CA ILE A 156 10.67 12.13 -12.63
C ILE A 156 11.73 13.24 -12.63
N LEU A 157 12.74 13.16 -13.50
CA LEU A 157 13.81 14.15 -13.57
C LEU A 157 13.30 15.51 -14.05
N LEU A 158 12.38 15.55 -15.01
CA LEU A 158 11.81 16.79 -15.56
C LEU A 158 10.78 17.45 -14.65
N GLU A 159 10.00 16.68 -13.88
CA GLU A 159 9.08 17.20 -12.86
C GLU A 159 9.83 17.85 -11.68
N CYS A 160 11.08 17.44 -11.44
CA CYS A 160 11.93 18.06 -10.42
C CYS A 160 12.48 19.44 -10.85
N THR A 161 12.56 19.72 -12.16
CA THR A 161 13.15 20.97 -12.70
C THR A 161 12.13 22.05 -13.03
N SER A 162 10.83 21.77 -12.93
CA SER A 162 9.75 22.66 -13.39
C SER A 162 9.05 23.46 -12.28
N ASN A 163 9.72 23.65 -11.14
CA ASN A 163 9.26 24.58 -10.11
C ASN A 163 9.96 25.94 -10.27
N GLU A 164 9.46 26.76 -11.19
CA GLU A 164 9.47 28.23 -11.11
C GLU A 164 8.02 28.72 -11.06
#